data_AF-A0A1B6CU97-F1
#
_entry.id   AF-A0A1B6CU97-F1
#
_cell.length_a   1.000
_cell.length_b   1.000
_cell.length_c   1.000
_cell.angle_alpha   90.00
_cell.angle_beta   90.00
_cell.angle_gamma   90.00
#
_symmetry.space_group_name_H-M   'P 1'
#
loop_
_entity.id
_entity.type
_entity.pdbx_description
1 polymer ?
#
loop_
_entity_poly.entity_id
_entity_poly.type
_entity_poly.pdbx_seq_one_letter_code
_entity_poly.pdbx_strand_id
1 'polypeptide(L)'
;KKKNFNTKYFSHIHNHTSFSILSSTIDINSLIKKTIEYNMDAVGITDYGNMMGVFNFIKKIKNLNDNNNKIKPIIGCELFISYNYLIKKFTKQNPDKIYHQVFFAKNKNGYNNLSKLCSHGFIDGYYSGIPRIGKNLIEKYKENLIAISGDLNSEIPFTILNKGENEAEKVFKWWHNLFGDDFYIEILRHGLEEEDHVNKIL
;
A
#
# COMPACT_ATOMS: atom_id res chain seq x y z
N LYS A 1 -23.67 -8.37 27.66
CA LYS A 1 -22.20 -8.39 27.81
C LYS A 1 -21.68 -6.98 27.55
N LYS A 2 -21.26 -6.24 28.58
CA LYS A 2 -20.68 -4.89 28.43
C LYS A 2 -19.38 -5.04 27.62
N LYS A 3 -19.33 -4.49 26.41
CA LYS A 3 -18.06 -4.36 25.67
C LYS A 3 -17.21 -3.37 26.46
N ASN A 4 -16.09 -3.84 27.03
CA ASN A 4 -15.06 -2.97 27.56
C ASN A 4 -14.50 -2.17 26.38
N PHE A 5 -14.82 -0.87 26.30
CA PHE A 5 -14.26 0.06 25.32
C PHE A 5 -12.85 0.55 25.71
N ASN A 6 -12.17 -0.13 26.64
CA ASN A 6 -10.93 0.31 27.26
C ASN A 6 -9.65 -0.27 26.61
N THR A 7 -9.78 -0.91 25.45
CA THR A 7 -8.65 -1.42 24.66
C THR A 7 -8.59 -0.68 23.33
N LYS A 8 -7.53 0.09 23.12
CA LYS A 8 -7.24 0.68 21.80
C LYS A 8 -6.94 -0.49 20.85
N TYR A 9 -7.89 -0.83 19.99
CA TYR A 9 -7.70 -1.85 18.96
C TYR A 9 -6.84 -1.25 17.85
N PHE A 10 -5.73 -1.92 17.53
CA PHE A 10 -4.83 -1.52 16.47
C PHE A 10 -4.41 -2.75 15.68
N SER A 11 -4.20 -2.59 14.38
CA SER A 11 -3.80 -3.67 13.48
C SER A 11 -2.92 -3.08 12.38
N HIS A 12 -1.70 -3.58 12.25
CA HIS A 12 -0.82 -3.16 11.16
C HIS A 12 -1.30 -3.75 9.85
N ILE A 13 -1.69 -2.89 8.91
CA ILE A 13 -2.16 -3.32 7.58
C ILE A 13 -1.20 -2.93 6.44
N HIS A 14 -0.38 -1.91 6.63
CA HIS A 14 0.70 -1.53 5.73
C HIS A 14 2.00 -2.17 6.23
N ASN A 15 2.40 -3.31 5.66
CA ASN A 15 3.60 -4.04 6.05
C ASN A 15 4.33 -4.62 4.82
N HIS A 16 5.65 -4.53 4.85
CA HIS A 16 6.54 -5.18 3.88
C HIS A 16 7.12 -6.45 4.46
N THR A 17 6.93 -7.58 3.77
CA THR A 17 7.55 -8.86 4.12
C THR A 17 8.84 -9.05 3.35
N SER A 18 9.55 -10.15 3.58
CA SER A 18 10.74 -10.53 2.81
C SER A 18 10.49 -10.70 1.30
N PHE A 19 9.24 -10.71 0.85
CA PHE A 19 8.88 -10.66 -0.57
C PHE A 19 9.01 -9.25 -1.19
N SER A 20 9.18 -8.22 -0.37
CA SER A 20 9.71 -6.92 -0.76
C SER A 20 11.24 -6.99 -0.89
N ILE A 21 11.70 -7.60 -1.98
CA ILE A 21 13.11 -7.96 -2.20
C ILE A 21 14.02 -6.73 -2.04
N LEU A 22 15.14 -6.90 -1.33
CA LEU A 22 16.14 -5.85 -1.00
C LEU A 22 15.64 -4.71 -0.12
N SER A 23 14.37 -4.71 0.32
CA SER A 23 13.77 -3.61 1.09
C SER A 23 13.30 -4.01 2.49
N SER A 24 12.88 -5.28 2.69
CA SER A 24 12.42 -5.76 3.99
C SER A 24 13.01 -7.13 4.35
N THR A 25 13.15 -7.37 5.65
CA THR A 25 13.64 -8.62 6.25
C THR A 25 12.55 -9.35 7.05
N ILE A 26 11.31 -8.84 7.08
CA ILE A 26 10.23 -9.38 7.90
C ILE A 26 9.73 -10.72 7.31
N ASP A 27 10.00 -11.83 7.99
CA ASP A 27 9.36 -13.11 7.66
C ASP A 27 7.88 -13.10 8.04
N ILE A 28 7.06 -13.75 7.20
CA ILE A 28 5.61 -13.87 7.41
C ILE A 28 5.28 -14.55 8.74
N ASN A 29 6.05 -15.56 9.19
CA ASN A 29 5.75 -16.19 10.49
C ASN A 29 6.01 -15.22 11.65
N SER A 30 7.10 -14.47 11.58
CA SER A 30 7.45 -13.47 12.59
C SER A 30 6.39 -12.37 12.69
N LEU A 31 5.91 -11.89 11.54
CA LEU A 31 4.82 -10.90 11.46
C LEU A 31 3.55 -11.43 12.13
N ILE A 32 3.12 -12.65 11.81
CA ILE A 32 1.92 -13.24 12.40
C ILE A 32 2.11 -13.53 13.90
N LYS A 33 3.30 -14.01 14.31
CA LYS A 33 3.61 -14.23 15.73
C LYS A 33 3.47 -12.95 16.54
N LYS A 34 4.00 -11.82 16.03
CA LYS A 34 3.87 -10.52 16.68
C LYS A 34 2.42 -10.02 16.71
N THR A 35 1.65 -10.29 15.66
CA THR A 35 0.20 -10.00 15.62
C THR A 35 -0.54 -10.68 16.78
N ILE A 36 -0.24 -11.95 17.06
CA ILE A 36 -0.80 -12.71 18.19
C ILE A 36 -0.31 -12.15 19.52
N GLU A 37 1.00 -11.92 19.66
CA GLU A 37 1.62 -11.41 20.88
C GLU A 37 1.00 -10.07 21.33
N TYR A 38 0.67 -9.21 20.37
CA TYR A 38 0.03 -7.91 20.61
C TYR A 38 -1.50 -7.94 20.59
N ASN A 39 -2.14 -9.11 20.53
CA ASN A 39 -3.59 -9.29 20.49
C ASN A 39 -4.28 -8.46 19.38
N MET A 40 -3.70 -8.41 18.19
CA MET A 40 -4.28 -7.72 17.04
C MET A 40 -5.29 -8.62 16.31
N ASP A 41 -6.45 -8.08 15.96
CA ASP A 41 -7.52 -8.81 15.26
C ASP A 41 -7.25 -9.01 13.76
N ALA A 42 -6.35 -8.21 13.17
CA ALA A 42 -6.02 -8.25 11.77
C ALA A 42 -4.53 -7.97 11.52
N VAL A 43 -4.04 -8.41 10.37
CA VAL A 43 -2.70 -8.08 9.88
C VAL A 43 -2.72 -8.01 8.36
N GLY A 44 -1.99 -7.05 7.79
CA GLY A 44 -1.89 -6.86 6.35
C GLY A 44 -0.53 -7.20 5.75
N ILE A 45 -0.55 -7.48 4.45
CA ILE A 45 0.63 -7.66 3.59
C ILE A 45 0.51 -6.70 2.41
N THR A 46 1.51 -5.84 2.20
CA THR A 46 1.55 -4.81 1.15
C THR A 46 2.95 -4.72 0.55
N ASP A 47 3.44 -5.84 0.01
CA ASP A 47 4.79 -5.87 -0.56
C ASP A 47 4.98 -4.93 -1.75
N TYR A 48 6.22 -4.51 -1.99
CA TYR A 48 6.57 -3.59 -3.08
C TYR A 48 6.38 -4.23 -4.45
N GLY A 49 5.45 -3.68 -5.22
CA GLY A 49 5.22 -3.97 -6.63
C GLY A 49 4.77 -5.39 -6.94
N ASN A 50 4.53 -6.24 -5.92
CA ASN A 50 4.28 -7.66 -6.12
C ASN A 50 3.38 -8.28 -5.04
N MET A 51 2.80 -9.44 -5.38
CA MET A 51 1.92 -10.22 -4.49
C MET A 51 2.45 -11.64 -4.24
N MET A 52 3.77 -11.87 -4.40
CA MET A 52 4.36 -13.21 -4.34
C MET A 52 4.15 -13.88 -2.97
N GLY A 53 4.21 -13.09 -1.90
CA GLY A 53 4.04 -13.57 -0.52
C GLY A 53 2.59 -13.92 -0.14
N VAL A 54 1.60 -13.48 -0.90
CA VAL A 54 0.18 -13.52 -0.50
C VAL A 54 -0.33 -14.96 -0.31
N PHE A 55 0.02 -15.88 -1.21
CA PHE A 55 -0.41 -17.28 -1.08
C PHE A 55 0.11 -17.92 0.23
N ASN A 56 1.39 -17.70 0.54
CA ASN A 56 2.00 -18.20 1.77
C ASN A 56 1.38 -17.56 3.02
N PHE A 57 1.14 -16.24 2.97
CA PHE A 57 0.51 -15.47 4.04
C PHE A 57 -0.90 -15.99 4.38
N ILE A 58 -1.77 -16.13 3.38
CA ILE A 58 -3.14 -16.64 3.57
C ILE A 58 -3.11 -18.07 4.12
N LYS A 59 -2.26 -18.94 3.56
CA LYS A 59 -2.14 -20.34 4.00
C LYS A 59 -1.78 -20.43 5.49
N LYS A 60 -0.81 -19.63 5.93
CA LYS A 60 -0.37 -19.60 7.34
C LYS A 60 -1.46 -19.09 8.27
N ILE A 61 -2.13 -17.98 7.92
CA ILE A 61 -3.23 -17.43 8.74
C ILE A 61 -4.41 -18.41 8.81
N LYS A 62 -4.76 -19.07 7.71
CA LYS A 62 -5.82 -20.08 7.71
C LYS A 62 -5.52 -21.22 8.68
N ASN A 63 -4.32 -21.80 8.61
CA ASN A 63 -3.89 -22.87 9.50
C ASN A 63 -3.89 -22.44 10.99
N LEU A 64 -3.57 -21.17 11.27
CA LEU A 64 -3.61 -20.63 12.63
C LEU A 64 -5.04 -20.44 13.13
N ASN A 65 -5.94 -20.01 12.26
CA ASN A 65 -7.34 -19.79 12.61
C ASN A 65 -8.10 -21.10 12.86
N ASP A 66 -7.73 -22.18 12.16
CA ASP A 66 -8.24 -23.52 12.45
C ASP A 66 -7.85 -24.01 13.87
N ASN A 67 -6.81 -23.41 14.47
CA ASN A 67 -6.32 -23.69 15.82
C ASN A 67 -6.78 -22.66 16.88
N ASN A 68 -8.02 -22.14 16.74
CA ASN A 68 -8.68 -21.19 17.65
C ASN A 68 -8.14 -19.74 17.69
N ASN A 69 -7.17 -19.36 16.87
CA ASN A 69 -6.88 -17.94 16.66
C ASN A 69 -7.93 -17.32 15.71
N LYS A 70 -8.13 -16.00 15.76
CA LYS A 70 -9.05 -15.31 14.84
C LYS A 70 -8.39 -14.05 14.31
N ILE A 71 -7.44 -14.23 13.41
CA ILE A 71 -6.76 -13.12 12.72
C ILE A 71 -7.37 -12.97 11.33
N LYS A 72 -7.79 -11.74 11.01
CA LYS A 72 -8.25 -11.38 9.66
C LYS A 72 -7.05 -11.02 8.78
N PRO A 73 -6.78 -11.77 7.69
CA PRO A 73 -5.77 -11.38 6.71
C PRO A 73 -6.27 -10.19 5.88
N ILE A 74 -5.45 -9.15 5.75
CA ILE A 74 -5.68 -8.02 4.83
C ILE A 74 -4.67 -8.15 3.68
N ILE A 75 -5.16 -8.19 2.45
CA ILE A 75 -4.31 -8.36 1.26
C ILE A 75 -4.21 -7.02 0.57
N GLY A 76 -2.98 -6.55 0.36
CA GLY A 76 -2.69 -5.36 -0.41
C GLY A 76 -1.38 -5.47 -1.17
N CYS A 77 -0.94 -4.34 -1.71
CA CYS A 77 0.30 -4.19 -2.46
C CYS A 77 0.64 -2.70 -2.51
N GLU A 78 1.92 -2.37 -2.38
CA GLU A 78 2.41 -1.00 -2.62
C GLU A 78 3.00 -0.92 -4.02
N LEU A 79 2.29 -0.26 -4.93
CA LEU A 79 2.64 -0.18 -6.34
C LEU A 79 3.41 1.10 -6.64
N PHE A 80 4.26 1.03 -7.66
CA PHE A 80 5.01 2.17 -8.16
C PHE A 80 4.23 2.83 -9.31
N ILE A 81 3.94 4.13 -9.18
CA ILE A 81 3.24 4.92 -10.19
C ILE A 81 4.24 5.78 -10.94
N SER A 82 4.26 5.69 -12.26
CA SER A 82 4.98 6.62 -13.14
C SER A 82 4.02 7.28 -14.12
N TYR A 83 4.20 8.58 -14.36
CA TYR A 83 3.39 9.33 -15.31
C TYR A 83 3.46 8.73 -16.72
N ASN A 84 4.63 8.21 -17.11
CA ASN A 84 4.80 7.52 -18.38
C ASN A 84 5.55 6.19 -18.19
N TYR A 85 4.84 5.24 -17.57
CA TYR A 85 5.36 3.91 -17.23
C TYR A 85 5.88 3.10 -18.44
N LEU A 86 5.46 3.44 -19.68
CA LEU A 86 5.93 2.77 -20.90
C LEU A 86 7.31 3.28 -21.37
N ILE A 87 7.73 4.48 -20.95
CA ILE A 87 9.06 4.99 -21.26
C ILE A 87 10.10 4.23 -20.43
N LYS A 88 11.17 3.80 -21.11
CA LYS A 88 12.34 3.11 -20.54
C LYS A 88 13.66 3.83 -20.85
N LYS A 89 13.59 5.07 -21.36
CA LYS A 89 14.75 5.89 -21.67
C LYS A 89 14.53 7.27 -21.05
N PHE A 90 15.30 7.56 -20.01
CA PHE A 90 15.21 8.82 -19.28
C PHE A 90 16.51 9.60 -19.40
N THR A 91 16.40 10.93 -19.33
CA THR A 91 17.55 11.84 -19.35
C THR A 91 17.57 12.63 -18.05
N LYS A 92 18.68 13.32 -17.76
CA LYS A 92 18.74 14.21 -16.59
C LYS A 92 17.65 15.30 -16.62
N GLN A 93 17.28 15.77 -17.81
CA GLN A 93 16.26 16.80 -18.01
C GLN A 93 14.83 16.23 -17.92
N ASN A 94 14.66 14.93 -18.17
CA ASN A 94 13.37 14.25 -18.08
C ASN A 94 13.53 12.93 -17.30
N PRO A 95 13.70 13.01 -15.97
CA PRO A 95 13.83 11.84 -15.13
C PRO A 95 12.50 11.11 -14.99
N ASP A 96 12.58 9.82 -14.67
CA ASP A 96 11.39 9.05 -14.28
C ASP A 96 10.92 9.49 -12.90
N LYS A 97 9.71 10.05 -12.84
CA LYS A 97 9.09 10.41 -11.56
C LYS A 97 8.22 9.26 -11.11
N ILE A 98 8.68 8.57 -10.07
CA ILE A 98 8.04 7.41 -9.49
C ILE A 98 7.48 7.80 -8.13
N TYR A 99 6.23 7.45 -7.88
CA TYR A 99 5.60 7.58 -6.58
C TYR A 99 5.13 6.23 -6.09
N HIS A 100 5.06 6.07 -4.77
CA HIS A 100 4.46 4.89 -4.18
C HIS A 100 2.95 5.06 -4.03
N GLN A 101 2.22 3.95 -4.07
CA GLN A 101 0.79 3.94 -3.78
C GLN A 101 0.35 2.59 -3.25
N VAL A 102 -0.23 2.62 -2.06
CA VAL A 102 -0.73 1.42 -1.38
C VAL A 102 -2.19 1.19 -1.73
N PHE A 103 -2.51 -0.08 -2.03
CA PHE A 103 -3.87 -0.54 -2.28
C PHE A 103 -4.19 -1.77 -1.45
N PHE A 104 -5.46 -1.90 -1.03
CA PHE A 104 -6.00 -3.10 -0.40
C PHE A 104 -7.15 -3.70 -1.19
N ALA A 105 -7.22 -5.03 -1.26
CA ALA A 105 -8.34 -5.73 -1.86
C ALA A 105 -9.51 -5.87 -0.88
N LYS A 106 -10.68 -5.31 -1.21
CA LYS A 106 -11.90 -5.45 -0.41
C LYS A 106 -12.46 -6.87 -0.43
N ASN A 107 -12.25 -7.56 -1.56
CA ASN A 107 -12.79 -8.89 -1.83
C ASN A 107 -11.96 -9.61 -2.94
N LYS A 108 -12.43 -10.78 -3.37
CA LYS A 108 -11.78 -11.59 -4.42
C LYS A 108 -11.64 -10.85 -5.77
N ASN A 109 -12.60 -10.00 -6.14
CA ASN A 109 -12.49 -9.21 -7.38
C ASN A 109 -11.42 -8.13 -7.23
N GLY A 110 -11.35 -7.49 -6.06
CA GLY A 110 -10.26 -6.57 -5.71
C GLY A 110 -8.89 -7.26 -5.77
N TYR A 111 -8.77 -8.48 -5.25
CA TYR A 111 -7.54 -9.27 -5.36
C TYR A 111 -7.14 -9.51 -6.83
N ASN A 112 -8.10 -9.87 -7.69
CA ASN A 112 -7.83 -10.08 -9.10
C ASN A 112 -7.40 -8.78 -9.81
N ASN A 113 -8.02 -7.65 -9.46
CA ASN A 113 -7.66 -6.34 -9.98
C ASN A 113 -6.24 -5.95 -9.57
N LEU A 114 -5.91 -6.13 -8.29
CA LEU A 114 -4.57 -5.87 -7.76
C LEU A 114 -3.51 -6.76 -8.43
N SER A 115 -3.84 -8.04 -8.64
CA SER A 115 -2.97 -8.96 -9.37
C SER A 115 -2.73 -8.51 -10.81
N LYS A 116 -3.75 -8.00 -11.52
CA LYS A 116 -3.61 -7.46 -12.88
C LYS A 116 -2.72 -6.23 -12.91
N LEU A 117 -2.89 -5.31 -11.94
CA LEU A 117 -2.03 -4.14 -11.81
C LEU A 117 -0.55 -4.54 -11.61
N CYS A 118 -0.28 -5.48 -10.70
CA CYS A 118 1.07 -6.03 -10.52
C CYS A 118 1.62 -6.63 -11.83
N SER A 119 0.82 -7.44 -12.53
CA SER A 119 1.23 -8.03 -13.81
C SER A 119 1.56 -6.99 -14.87
N HIS A 120 0.75 -5.94 -15.03
CA HIS A 120 1.06 -4.84 -15.95
C HIS A 120 2.34 -4.10 -15.56
N GLY A 121 2.58 -3.92 -14.25
CA GLY A 121 3.83 -3.35 -13.75
C GLY A 121 5.07 -4.12 -14.22
N PHE A 122 5.02 -5.45 -14.19
CA PHE A 122 6.12 -6.30 -14.65
C PHE A 122 6.21 -6.47 -16.17
N ILE A 123 5.09 -6.60 -16.87
CA ILE A 123 5.07 -6.87 -18.32
C ILE A 123 5.38 -5.59 -19.11
N ASP A 124 4.67 -4.51 -18.80
CA ASP A 124 4.71 -3.29 -19.60
C ASP A 124 5.71 -2.29 -19.01
N GLY A 125 5.57 -2.01 -17.70
CA GLY A 125 6.23 -0.87 -17.06
C GLY A 125 7.58 -1.14 -16.42
N TYR A 126 8.06 -2.38 -16.44
CA TYR A 126 9.28 -2.75 -15.75
C TYR A 126 10.50 -2.01 -16.32
N TYR A 127 11.16 -1.27 -15.45
CA TYR A 127 12.36 -0.49 -15.77
C TYR A 127 13.26 -0.35 -14.56
N SER A 128 14.57 -0.59 -14.75
CA SER A 128 15.58 -0.44 -13.71
C SER A 128 15.26 -1.15 -12.37
N GLY A 129 14.60 -2.33 -12.43
CA GLY A 129 14.24 -3.09 -11.24
C GLY A 129 12.87 -2.77 -10.64
N ILE A 130 12.16 -1.78 -11.18
CA ILE A 130 10.92 -1.26 -10.61
C ILE A 130 9.73 -1.56 -11.55
N PRO A 131 8.73 -2.35 -11.12
CA PRO A 131 7.50 -2.58 -11.89
C PRO A 131 6.53 -1.42 -11.72
N ARG A 132 6.51 -0.50 -12.69
CA ARG A 132 5.72 0.75 -12.62
C ARG A 132 4.40 0.61 -13.38
N ILE A 133 3.36 1.29 -12.91
CA ILE A 133 2.08 1.40 -13.61
C ILE A 133 1.70 2.87 -13.83
N GLY A 134 0.81 3.13 -14.78
CA GLY A 134 0.22 4.44 -15.01
C GLY A 134 -1.13 4.60 -14.31
N LYS A 135 -1.53 5.85 -14.05
CA LYS A 135 -2.85 6.19 -13.49
C LYS A 135 -4.02 5.67 -14.34
N ASN A 136 -3.85 5.57 -15.65
CA ASN A 136 -4.85 4.98 -16.57
C ASN A 136 -5.15 3.50 -16.25
N LEU A 137 -4.17 2.72 -15.77
CA LEU A 137 -4.40 1.34 -15.35
C LEU A 137 -5.14 1.30 -14.01
N ILE A 138 -4.84 2.22 -13.10
CA ILE A 138 -5.54 2.35 -11.82
C ILE A 138 -7.02 2.66 -12.08
N GLU A 139 -7.33 3.65 -12.92
CA GLU A 139 -8.71 3.98 -13.30
C GLU A 139 -9.47 2.76 -13.85
N LYS A 140 -8.79 1.94 -14.67
CA LYS A 140 -9.36 0.72 -15.26
C LYS A 140 -9.62 -0.40 -14.25
N TYR A 141 -8.77 -0.53 -13.22
CA TYR A 141 -8.81 -1.65 -12.27
C TYR A 141 -9.15 -1.23 -10.83
N LYS A 142 -9.66 -0.01 -10.61
CA LYS A 142 -9.93 0.54 -9.28
C LYS A 142 -11.02 -0.18 -8.48
N GLU A 143 -11.95 -0.84 -9.16
CA GLU A 143 -13.12 -1.42 -8.50
C GLU A 143 -12.70 -2.43 -7.42
N ASN A 144 -13.40 -2.39 -6.28
CA ASN A 144 -13.15 -3.28 -5.14
C ASN A 144 -11.76 -3.11 -4.47
N LEU A 145 -11.09 -1.98 -4.71
CA LEU A 145 -9.85 -1.61 -4.03
C LEU A 145 -10.09 -0.45 -3.07
N ILE A 146 -9.32 -0.44 -1.98
CA ILE A 146 -9.11 0.73 -1.11
C ILE A 146 -7.74 1.31 -1.45
N ALA A 147 -7.62 2.63 -1.47
CA ALA A 147 -6.35 3.33 -1.61
C ALA A 147 -6.09 4.19 -0.37
N ILE A 148 -4.83 4.38 0.00
CA ILE A 148 -4.43 5.27 1.11
C ILE A 148 -3.41 6.31 0.65
N SER A 149 -3.32 7.47 1.30
CA SER A 149 -2.43 8.57 0.85
C SER A 149 -0.94 8.19 0.81
N GLY A 150 -0.53 7.17 1.57
CA GLY A 150 0.79 6.56 1.52
C GLY A 150 1.87 7.31 2.31
N ASP A 151 3.12 6.91 2.07
CA ASP A 151 4.31 7.42 2.75
C ASP A 151 4.84 8.72 2.11
N LEU A 152 6.00 9.22 2.58
CA LEU A 152 6.62 10.42 2.02
C LEU A 152 6.98 10.31 0.52
N ASN A 153 7.07 9.09 -0.02
CA ASN A 153 7.33 8.82 -1.44
C ASN A 153 6.04 8.69 -2.26
N SER A 154 4.88 8.70 -1.62
CA SER A 154 3.59 8.78 -2.29
C SER A 154 3.32 10.17 -2.86
N GLU A 155 2.50 10.22 -3.91
CA GLU A 155 2.34 11.42 -4.75
C GLU A 155 1.81 12.62 -3.95
N ILE A 156 0.92 12.39 -2.97
CA ILE A 156 0.34 13.46 -2.15
C ILE A 156 1.39 14.02 -1.16
N PRO A 157 1.97 13.23 -0.23
CA PRO A 157 3.03 13.71 0.66
C PRO A 157 4.22 14.35 -0.09
N PHE A 158 4.67 13.73 -1.19
CA PHE A 158 5.74 14.28 -2.01
C PHE A 158 5.36 15.66 -2.56
N THR A 159 4.13 15.83 -3.06
CA THR A 159 3.67 17.10 -3.61
C THR A 159 3.54 18.18 -2.53
N ILE A 160 3.11 17.82 -1.31
CA ILE A 160 3.09 18.75 -0.16
C ILE A 160 4.50 19.30 0.07
N LEU A 161 5.49 18.40 0.22
CA LEU A 161 6.87 18.77 0.54
C LEU A 161 7.57 19.56 -0.57
N ASN A 162 7.29 19.25 -1.84
CA ASN A 162 8.10 19.76 -2.96
C ASN A 162 7.40 20.83 -3.81
N LYS A 163 6.07 20.96 -3.72
CA LYS A 163 5.28 21.87 -4.55
C LYS A 163 4.25 22.70 -3.77
N GLY A 164 4.03 22.38 -2.50
CA GLY A 164 3.12 23.10 -1.62
C GLY A 164 1.66 22.60 -1.66
N GLU A 165 0.88 23.10 -0.71
CA GLU A 165 -0.48 22.65 -0.40
C GLU A 165 -1.46 22.79 -1.58
N ASN A 166 -1.41 23.90 -2.32
CA ASN A 166 -2.32 24.14 -3.46
C ASN A 166 -2.17 23.08 -4.57
N GLU A 167 -0.95 22.62 -4.84
CA GLU A 167 -0.74 21.54 -5.83
C GLU A 167 -1.10 20.18 -5.24
N ALA A 168 -0.82 19.96 -3.96
CA ALA A 168 -1.19 18.73 -3.26
C ALA A 168 -2.71 18.54 -3.22
N GLU A 169 -3.49 19.61 -3.03
CA GLU A 169 -4.95 19.57 -3.03
C GLU A 169 -5.50 19.06 -4.37
N LYS A 170 -4.89 19.43 -5.50
CA LYS A 170 -5.30 18.93 -6.83
C LYS A 170 -5.06 17.41 -6.94
N VAL A 171 -3.90 16.95 -6.47
CA VAL A 171 -3.57 15.52 -6.46
C VAL A 171 -4.51 14.76 -5.54
N PHE A 172 -4.75 15.29 -4.33
CA PHE A 172 -5.68 14.72 -3.36
C PHE A 172 -7.08 14.59 -3.94
N LYS A 173 -7.60 15.66 -4.56
CA LYS A 173 -8.92 15.66 -5.22
C LYS A 173 -9.00 14.61 -6.33
N TRP A 174 -7.92 14.36 -7.08
CA TRP A 174 -7.91 13.29 -8.08
C TRP A 174 -8.10 11.91 -7.42
N TRP A 175 -7.34 11.60 -6.37
CA TRP A 175 -7.45 10.33 -5.64
C TRP A 175 -8.82 10.17 -4.96
N HIS A 176 -9.27 11.20 -4.25
CA HIS A 176 -10.57 11.22 -3.58
C HIS A 176 -11.73 11.08 -4.58
N ASN A 177 -11.71 11.80 -5.70
CA ASN A 177 -12.77 11.67 -6.72
C ASN A 177 -12.76 10.29 -7.39
N LEU A 178 -11.59 9.63 -7.47
CA LEU A 178 -11.46 8.33 -8.09
C LEU A 178 -12.00 7.19 -7.21
N PHE A 179 -11.71 7.24 -5.91
CA PHE A 179 -11.99 6.18 -4.93
C PHE A 179 -13.14 6.48 -3.96
N GLY A 180 -13.49 7.75 -3.74
CA GLY A 180 -14.56 8.17 -2.83
C GLY A 180 -14.35 7.64 -1.41
N ASP A 181 -15.37 6.96 -0.88
CA ASP A 181 -15.35 6.33 0.45
C ASP A 181 -14.27 5.25 0.64
N ASP A 182 -13.67 4.77 -0.46
CA ASP A 182 -12.58 3.82 -0.45
C ASP A 182 -11.18 4.49 -0.47
N PHE A 183 -11.11 5.80 -0.21
CA PHE A 183 -9.85 6.55 -0.04
C PHE A 183 -9.64 6.99 1.40
N TYR A 184 -8.48 6.67 1.98
CA TYR A 184 -8.16 7.03 3.36
C TYR A 184 -6.84 7.80 3.44
N ILE A 185 -6.72 8.64 4.45
CA ILE A 185 -5.47 9.32 4.76
C ILE A 185 -4.64 8.41 5.66
N GLU A 186 -3.40 8.16 5.27
CA GLU A 186 -2.40 7.49 6.08
C GLU A 186 -1.57 8.52 6.84
N ILE A 187 -1.41 8.28 8.14
CA ILE A 187 -0.65 9.12 9.06
C ILE A 187 0.49 8.29 9.62
N LEU A 188 1.73 8.68 9.31
CA LEU A 188 2.97 8.03 9.76
C LEU A 188 3.68 8.93 10.77
N ARG A 189 4.22 8.35 11.85
CA ARG A 189 4.86 9.09 12.96
C ARG A 189 6.11 8.37 13.45
N HIS A 190 7.13 8.35 12.61
CA HIS A 190 8.45 7.81 12.91
C HIS A 190 9.37 8.86 13.55
N GLY A 191 8.90 10.09 13.75
CA GLY A 191 9.64 11.19 14.36
C GLY A 191 10.50 11.98 13.38
N LEU A 192 10.11 11.98 12.10
CA LEU A 192 10.72 12.79 11.05
C LEU A 192 10.01 14.14 10.93
N GLU A 193 10.77 15.22 10.75
CA GLU A 193 10.20 16.57 10.61
C GLU A 193 9.29 16.68 9.38
N GLU A 194 9.65 15.98 8.29
CA GLU A 194 8.86 15.91 7.07
C GLU A 194 7.50 15.26 7.29
N GLU A 195 7.45 14.20 8.11
CA GLU A 195 6.18 13.55 8.48
C GLU A 195 5.32 14.47 9.34
N ASP A 196 5.89 15.15 10.32
CA ASP A 196 5.16 16.10 11.16
C ASP A 196 4.57 17.25 10.34
N HIS A 197 5.32 17.75 9.35
CA HIS A 197 4.84 18.76 8.42
C HIS A 197 3.70 18.24 7.54
N VAL A 198 3.86 17.08 6.90
CA VAL A 198 2.85 16.47 6.04
C VAL A 198 1.58 16.14 6.83
N ASN A 199 1.71 15.53 8.01
CA ASN A 199 0.59 15.15 8.88
C ASN A 199 -0.25 16.35 9.37
N LYS A 200 0.33 17.55 9.40
CA LYS A 200 -0.41 18.77 9.77
C LYS A 200 -1.32 19.27 8.65
N ILE A 201 -0.98 18.93 7.40
CA ILE A 201 -1.67 19.41 6.19
C ILE A 201 -2.70 18.38 5.71
N LEU A 202 -2.38 17.09 5.81
CA LEU A 202 -3.31 15.97 5.53
C LEU A 202 -4.54 16.02 6.45
#